data_AF-A0A2R3IWP8-F1
#
_entry.id   AF-A0A2R3IWP8-F1
#
_cell.length_a   1.000
_cell.length_b   1.000
_cell.length_c   1.000
_cell.angle_alpha   90.00
_cell.angle_beta   90.00
_cell.angle_gamma   90.00
#
_symmetry.space_group_name_H-M   'P 1'
#
loop_
_entity.id
_entity.type
_entity.pdbx_description
1 polymer ?
#
loop_
_entity_poly.entity_id
_entity_poly.type
_entity_poly.pdbx_seq_one_letter_code
_entity_poly.pdbx_strand_id
1 'polypeptide(L)'
;MPHEHITQVPDYLFTFILGLVLAFLWAFAVFLAWAWGRAWAWIDDSKPPRHNFLTHWVMGLLGFHLEDDRWSVYVYRHSKNKSGSDGASGFFYPVLIAVTAPSLLLLSFDLYPITVCGLTLFAVAHLARFARRHKKLFDKHIVDPNAHKQ
;
A
#
# COMPACT_ATOMS: atom_id res chain seq x y z
N MET A 1 49.86 -8.91 -6.29
CA MET A 1 49.33 -8.10 -5.17
C MET A 1 48.13 -8.83 -4.62
N PRO A 2 48.07 -9.02 -3.29
CA PRO A 2 47.20 -9.99 -2.65
C PRO A 2 45.72 -9.61 -2.82
N HIS A 3 44.90 -10.62 -3.06
CA HIS A 3 43.46 -10.55 -3.25
C HIS A 3 42.79 -9.99 -1.99
N GLU A 4 42.31 -8.76 -2.08
CA GLU A 4 41.36 -8.22 -1.10
C GLU A 4 40.05 -9.00 -1.22
N HIS A 5 39.96 -10.09 -0.45
CA HIS A 5 38.68 -10.70 -0.06
C HIS A 5 37.98 -9.74 0.91
N ILE A 6 37.57 -8.57 0.43
CA ILE A 6 36.47 -7.84 1.05
C ILE A 6 35.27 -8.76 0.87
N THR A 7 34.72 -9.22 1.98
CA THR A 7 33.54 -10.06 2.09
C THR A 7 32.40 -9.46 1.26
N GLN A 8 32.33 -9.79 -0.03
CA GLN A 8 31.23 -9.40 -0.91
C GLN A 8 30.03 -10.21 -0.46
N VAL A 9 29.20 -9.58 0.38
CA VAL A 9 27.85 -10.05 0.61
C VAL A 9 27.18 -10.09 -0.76
N PRO A 10 26.59 -11.22 -1.20
CA PRO A 10 25.88 -11.29 -2.46
C PRO A 10 24.83 -10.17 -2.52
N ASP A 11 24.74 -9.42 -3.62
CA ASP A 11 23.88 -8.22 -3.70
C ASP A 11 22.42 -8.51 -3.30
N TYR A 12 21.89 -9.68 -3.66
CA TYR A 12 20.56 -10.14 -3.25
C TYR A 12 20.42 -10.41 -1.74
N LEU A 13 21.51 -10.85 -1.08
CA LEU A 13 21.54 -11.04 0.37
C LEU A 13 21.54 -9.68 1.07
N PHE A 14 22.27 -8.69 0.53
CA PHE A 14 22.23 -7.32 1.01
C PHE A 14 20.83 -6.70 0.88
N THR A 15 20.18 -6.82 -0.29
CA THR A 15 18.82 -6.28 -0.49
C THR A 15 17.79 -6.97 0.39
N PHE A 16 17.95 -8.27 0.64
CA PHE A 16 17.08 -9.00 1.56
C PHE A 16 17.25 -8.52 3.01
N ILE A 17 18.48 -8.34 3.49
CA ILE A 17 18.75 -7.76 4.81
C ILE A 17 18.16 -6.36 4.91
N LEU A 18 18.35 -5.53 3.89
CA LEU A 18 17.76 -4.20 3.83
C LEU A 18 16.23 -4.27 3.97
N GLY A 19 15.59 -5.19 3.26
CA GLY A 19 14.15 -5.41 3.37
C GLY A 19 13.68 -5.83 4.76
N LEU A 20 14.45 -6.69 5.45
CA LEU A 20 14.20 -7.04 6.84
C LEU A 20 14.34 -5.84 7.78
N VAL A 21 15.35 -4.99 7.58
CA VAL A 21 15.52 -3.75 8.35
C VAL A 21 14.34 -2.81 8.13
N LEU A 22 13.88 -2.63 6.89
CA LEU A 22 12.69 -1.81 6.60
C LEU A 22 11.43 -2.39 7.26
N ALA A 23 11.23 -3.71 7.23
CA ALA A 23 10.11 -4.36 7.89
C ALA A 23 10.14 -4.16 9.41
N PHE A 24 11.33 -4.24 10.01
CA PHE A 24 11.52 -3.96 11.42
C PHE A 24 11.22 -2.50 11.75
N LEU A 25 11.72 -1.54 10.96
CA LEU A 25 11.44 -0.11 11.13
C LEU A 25 9.94 0.18 11.03
N TRP A 26 9.22 -0.49 10.12
CA TRP A 26 7.77 -0.38 10.04
C TRP A 26 7.09 -0.91 11.31
N ALA A 27 7.44 -2.11 11.76
CA ALA A 27 6.89 -2.68 12.99
C ALA A 27 7.17 -1.78 14.21
N PHE A 28 8.37 -1.21 14.27
CA PHE A 28 8.77 -0.26 15.30
C PHE A 28 7.96 1.04 15.22
N ALA A 29 7.74 1.60 14.04
CA ALA A 29 6.90 2.78 13.85
C ALA A 29 5.45 2.54 14.28
N VAL A 30 4.89 1.37 13.95
CA VAL A 30 3.57 0.95 14.42
C VAL A 30 3.55 0.87 15.95
N PHE A 31 4.55 0.26 16.57
CA PHE A 31 4.66 0.21 18.03
C PHE A 31 4.75 1.61 18.66
N LEU A 32 5.57 2.50 18.10
CA LEU A 32 5.68 3.90 18.53
C LEU A 32 4.35 4.64 18.43
N ALA A 33 3.63 4.53 17.32
CA ALA A 33 2.32 5.17 17.15
C ALA A 33 1.29 4.65 18.17
N TRP A 34 1.35 3.36 18.51
CA TRP A 34 0.53 2.77 19.56
C TRP A 34 0.90 3.31 20.95
N ALA A 35 2.19 3.33 21.29
CA ALA A 35 2.69 3.82 22.56
C ALA A 35 2.37 5.31 22.74
N TRP A 36 2.55 6.10 21.68
CA TRP A 36 2.20 7.51 21.62
C TRP A 36 0.72 7.75 21.86
N GLY A 37 -0.16 7.02 21.17
CA GLY A 37 -1.60 7.14 21.35
C GLY A 37 -2.06 6.79 22.78
N ARG A 38 -1.39 5.82 23.43
CA ARG A 38 -1.66 5.49 24.83
C ARG A 38 -1.08 6.51 25.81
N ALA A 39 0.09 7.07 25.52
CA ALA A 39 0.68 8.13 26.33
C ALA A 39 -0.24 9.37 26.38
N TRP A 40 -0.79 9.79 25.23
CA TRP A 40 -1.78 10.86 25.18
C TRP A 40 -3.08 10.52 25.88
N ALA A 41 -3.59 9.29 25.70
CA ALA A 41 -4.79 8.87 26.41
C ALA A 41 -4.62 8.89 27.93
N TRP A 42 -3.42 8.58 28.42
CA TRP A 42 -3.07 8.67 29.84
C TRP A 42 -2.95 10.12 30.33
N ILE A 43 -2.37 11.02 29.54
CA ILE A 43 -2.26 12.45 29.87
C ILE A 43 -3.63 13.12 29.92
N ASP A 44 -4.49 12.83 28.94
CA ASP A 44 -5.81 13.47 28.78
C ASP A 44 -6.93 12.75 29.58
N ASP A 45 -6.58 11.75 30.39
CA ASP A 45 -7.50 10.87 31.13
C ASP A 45 -8.66 10.35 30.24
N SER A 46 -8.32 10.08 28.97
CA SER A 46 -9.25 9.73 27.92
C SER A 46 -9.17 8.24 27.59
N LYS A 47 -10.19 7.72 26.90
CA LYS A 47 -10.21 6.29 26.54
C LYS A 47 -9.06 5.99 25.57
N PRO A 48 -8.30 4.89 25.78
CA PRO A 48 -7.20 4.55 24.91
C PRO A 48 -7.68 4.36 23.47
N PRO A 49 -6.89 4.79 22.48
CA PRO A 49 -7.27 4.66 21.08
C PRO A 49 -7.46 3.17 20.74
N ARG A 50 -8.62 2.85 20.15
CA ARG A 50 -8.95 1.48 19.73
C ARG A 50 -8.16 1.01 18.51
N HIS A 51 -7.65 1.96 17.72
CA HIS A 51 -6.98 1.68 16.45
C HIS A 51 -5.68 2.46 16.36
N ASN A 52 -4.68 1.84 15.74
CA ASN A 52 -3.41 2.50 15.50
C ASN A 52 -3.52 3.39 14.26
N PHE A 53 -3.14 4.67 14.41
CA PHE A 53 -3.20 5.67 13.36
C PHE A 53 -2.49 5.24 12.06
N LEU A 54 -1.29 4.65 12.17
CA LEU A 54 -0.53 4.19 11.00
C LEU A 54 -1.27 3.09 10.23
N THR A 55 -1.79 2.09 10.94
CA THR A 55 -2.56 1.01 10.31
C THR A 55 -3.85 1.50 9.69
N HIS A 56 -4.50 2.48 10.32
CA HIS A 56 -5.72 3.10 9.79
C HIS A 56 -5.45 3.84 8.48
N TRP A 57 -4.35 4.60 8.43
CA TRP A 57 -3.93 5.32 7.24
C TRP A 57 -3.62 4.37 6.08
N VAL A 58 -2.87 3.28 6.33
CA VAL A 58 -2.60 2.25 5.32
C VAL A 58 -3.88 1.56 4.84
N MET A 59 -4.81 1.26 5.74
CA MET A 59 -6.11 0.70 5.36
C MET A 59 -6.92 1.64 4.46
N GLY A 60 -6.88 2.94 4.73
CA GLY A 60 -7.47 3.96 3.86
C GLY A 60 -6.90 3.92 2.44
N LEU A 61 -5.58 3.80 2.29
CA LEU A 61 -4.92 3.64 0.98
C LEU A 61 -5.34 2.34 0.28
N LEU A 62 -5.59 1.28 1.02
CA LEU A 62 -6.10 0.00 0.51
C LEU A 62 -7.60 0.03 0.17
N GLY A 63 -8.28 1.17 0.35
CA GLY A 63 -9.71 1.34 0.05
C GLY A 63 -10.65 0.80 1.13
N PHE A 64 -10.12 0.57 2.34
CA PHE A 64 -10.91 0.20 3.50
C PHE A 64 -11.27 1.42 4.34
N HIS A 65 -12.52 1.47 4.81
CA HIS A 65 -13.00 2.50 5.72
C HIS A 65 -13.37 1.87 7.06
N LEU A 66 -13.24 2.65 8.13
CA LEU A 66 -13.73 2.26 9.45
C LEU A 66 -15.26 2.16 9.39
N GLU A 67 -15.82 1.06 9.86
CA GLU A 67 -17.26 0.91 9.96
C GLU A 67 -17.70 1.41 11.36
N ASP A 68 -18.56 2.43 11.39
CA ASP A 68 -19.02 3.06 12.65
C ASP A 68 -20.02 2.18 13.44
N ASP A 69 -20.45 1.06 12.85
CA ASP A 69 -21.45 0.19 13.46
C ASP A 69 -20.87 -0.60 14.62
N ARG A 70 -21.53 -0.44 15.78
CA ARG A 70 -21.11 -0.94 17.10
C ARG A 70 -21.07 -2.49 17.20
N TRP A 71 -21.46 -3.22 16.15
CA TRP A 71 -21.67 -4.68 16.10
C TRP A 71 -21.16 -5.34 14.80
N SER A 72 -20.24 -4.72 14.05
CA SER A 72 -19.63 -5.41 12.92
C SER A 72 -18.58 -6.42 13.41
N VAL A 73 -18.63 -7.65 12.87
CA VAL A 73 -17.60 -8.70 13.10
C VAL A 73 -16.22 -8.23 12.64
N TYR A 74 -16.17 -7.25 11.73
CA TYR A 74 -14.96 -6.67 11.15
C TYR A 74 -14.90 -5.15 11.39
N VAL A 75 -13.72 -4.64 11.73
CA VAL A 75 -13.49 -3.21 12.03
C VAL A 75 -13.44 -2.34 10.77
N TYR A 76 -12.98 -2.91 9.66
CA TYR A 76 -12.81 -2.23 8.38
C TYR A 76 -13.64 -2.88 7.28
N ARG A 77 -14.25 -2.08 6.42
CA ARG A 77 -14.99 -2.55 5.24
C ARG A 77 -14.45 -1.92 3.95
N HIS A 78 -14.23 -2.76 2.94
CA HIS A 78 -13.75 -2.31 1.64
C HIS A 78 -14.85 -1.65 0.82
N SER A 79 -14.60 -0.44 0.32
CA SER A 79 -15.57 0.39 -0.39
C SER A 79 -16.22 -0.31 -1.60
N LYS A 80 -15.46 -1.12 -2.34
CA LYS A 80 -15.94 -1.74 -3.59
C LYS A 80 -16.57 -3.12 -3.44
N ASN A 81 -16.08 -3.92 -2.48
CA ASN A 81 -16.39 -5.36 -2.41
C ASN A 81 -17.15 -5.74 -1.14
N LYS A 82 -17.43 -4.77 -0.25
CA LYS A 82 -18.04 -4.98 1.08
C LYS A 82 -17.31 -6.03 1.95
N SER A 83 -16.10 -6.42 1.57
CA SER A 83 -15.26 -7.36 2.32
C SER A 83 -14.79 -6.72 3.62
N GLY A 84 -14.91 -7.47 4.71
CA GLY A 84 -14.44 -7.06 6.04
C GLY A 84 -12.95 -7.35 6.24
N SER A 85 -12.28 -6.55 7.07
CA SER A 85 -10.91 -6.77 7.54
C SER A 85 -10.76 -6.26 8.98
N ASP A 86 -9.88 -6.89 9.76
CA ASP A 86 -9.69 -6.56 11.18
C ASP A 86 -8.59 -5.51 11.43
N GLY A 87 -7.94 -5.00 10.38
CA GLY A 87 -6.74 -4.15 10.57
C GLY A 87 -5.43 -4.87 10.23
N ALA A 88 -5.46 -6.20 10.18
CA ALA A 88 -4.25 -7.02 9.99
C ALA A 88 -3.55 -6.72 8.65
N SER A 89 -4.29 -6.52 7.56
CA SER A 89 -3.69 -6.22 6.25
C SER A 89 -2.93 -4.88 6.24
N GLY A 90 -3.33 -3.91 7.07
CA GLY A 90 -2.62 -2.64 7.24
C GLY A 90 -1.26 -2.78 7.93
N PHE A 91 -1.03 -3.89 8.63
CA PHE A 91 0.26 -4.24 9.21
C PHE A 91 1.09 -5.16 8.29
N PHE A 92 0.48 -6.25 7.80
CA PHE A 92 1.20 -7.29 7.07
C PHE A 92 1.60 -6.90 5.65
N TYR A 93 0.78 -6.13 4.92
CA TYR A 93 1.14 -5.75 3.55
C TYR A 93 2.37 -4.84 3.49
N PRO A 94 2.50 -3.78 4.31
CA PRO A 94 3.74 -3.00 4.35
C PRO A 94 4.96 -3.84 4.72
N VAL A 95 4.83 -4.81 5.64
CA VAL A 95 5.93 -5.74 5.99
C VAL A 95 6.35 -6.58 4.77
N LEU A 96 5.39 -7.21 4.09
CA LEU A 96 5.68 -8.01 2.89
C LEU A 96 6.32 -7.17 1.79
N ILE A 97 5.81 -5.96 1.56
CA ILE A 97 6.36 -5.03 0.58
C ILE A 97 7.77 -4.60 1.00
N ALA A 98 8.00 -4.27 2.27
CA ALA A 98 9.32 -3.88 2.77
C ALA A 98 10.36 -4.99 2.57
N VAL A 99 10.02 -6.25 2.86
CA VAL A 99 10.94 -7.39 2.68
C VAL A 99 11.24 -7.66 1.21
N THR A 100 10.24 -7.58 0.34
CA THR A 100 10.37 -8.02 -1.06
C THR A 100 10.78 -6.91 -2.02
N ALA A 101 10.42 -5.65 -1.75
CA ALA A 101 10.62 -4.53 -2.68
C ALA A 101 12.09 -4.30 -3.05
N PRO A 102 13.07 -4.31 -2.12
CA PRO A 102 14.47 -4.08 -2.48
C PRO A 102 15.02 -5.14 -3.45
N SER A 103 14.69 -6.41 -3.20
CA SER A 103 15.11 -7.52 -4.06
C SER A 103 14.39 -7.52 -5.41
N LEU A 104 13.11 -7.17 -5.44
CA LEU A 104 12.36 -6.99 -6.69
C LEU A 104 12.89 -5.82 -7.53
N LEU A 105 13.32 -4.74 -6.86
CA LEU A 105 13.92 -3.59 -7.52
C LEU A 105 15.27 -3.96 -8.14
N LEU A 106 16.13 -4.70 -7.44
CA LEU A 106 17.38 -5.21 -8.01
C LEU A 106 17.11 -6.11 -9.24
N LEU A 107 16.19 -7.07 -9.09
CA LEU A 107 15.77 -7.94 -10.18
C LEU A 107 15.19 -7.16 -11.38
N SER A 108 14.56 -6.01 -11.13
CA SER A 108 14.03 -5.15 -12.20
C SER A 108 15.12 -4.48 -13.03
N PHE A 109 16.29 -4.22 -12.44
CA PHE A 109 17.47 -3.71 -13.14
C PHE A 109 18.18 -4.82 -13.90
N ASP A 110 18.29 -6.01 -13.33
CA ASP A 110 18.90 -7.16 -14.03
C ASP A 110 18.07 -7.57 -15.25
N LEU A 111 16.75 -7.48 -15.15
CA LEU A 111 15.80 -7.78 -16.22
C LEU A 111 15.29 -6.51 -16.92
N TYR A 112 16.09 -5.44 -17.01
CA TYR A 112 15.67 -4.14 -17.54
C TYR A 112 14.89 -4.19 -18.87
N PRO A 113 15.22 -5.03 -19.89
CA PRO A 113 14.46 -5.01 -21.14
C PRO A 113 13.05 -5.56 -20.94
N ILE A 114 12.89 -6.56 -20.08
CA ILE A 114 11.58 -7.16 -19.76
C ILE A 114 10.76 -6.20 -18.92
N THR A 115 11.38 -5.53 -17.95
CA THR A 115 10.67 -4.59 -17.07
C THR A 115 10.20 -3.34 -17.84
N VAL A 116 11.02 -2.79 -18.73
CA VAL A 116 10.61 -1.69 -19.61
C VAL A 116 9.49 -2.13 -20.56
N CYS A 117 9.57 -3.33 -21.15
CA CYS A 117 8.49 -3.86 -21.98
C CYS A 117 7.18 -4.03 -21.20
N GLY A 118 7.25 -4.57 -19.97
CA GLY A 118 6.07 -4.71 -19.10
C GLY A 118 5.44 -3.37 -18.72
N LEU A 119 6.27 -2.39 -18.31
CA LEU A 119 5.80 -1.05 -17.94
C LEU A 119 5.17 -0.30 -19.11
N THR A 120 5.77 -0.40 -20.30
CA THR A 120 5.22 0.22 -21.52
C THR A 120 3.88 -0.41 -21.91
N LEU A 121 3.75 -1.74 -21.90
CA LEU A 121 2.48 -2.42 -22.16
C LEU A 121 1.40 -2.03 -21.14
N PHE A 122 1.77 -1.95 -19.86
CA PHE A 122 0.87 -1.48 -18.80
C PHE A 122 0.40 -0.04 -19.03
N ALA A 123 1.31 0.87 -19.41
CA ALA A 123 0.98 2.25 -19.73
C ALA A 123 0.03 2.34 -20.94
N VAL A 124 0.30 1.59 -22.01
CA VAL A 124 -0.57 1.51 -23.19
C VAL A 124 -1.95 0.97 -22.83
N ALA A 125 -2.03 -0.08 -22.01
CA ALA A 125 -3.30 -0.64 -21.56
C ALA A 125 -4.10 0.38 -20.72
N HIS A 126 -3.43 1.14 -19.84
CA HIS A 126 -4.09 2.18 -19.07
C HIS A 126 -4.59 3.34 -19.93
N LEU A 127 -3.78 3.79 -20.89
CA LEU A 127 -4.17 4.80 -21.88
C LEU A 127 -5.35 4.32 -22.72
N ALA A 128 -5.34 3.07 -23.17
CA ALA A 128 -6.45 2.48 -23.92
C ALA A 128 -7.74 2.41 -23.08
N ARG A 129 -7.65 2.04 -21.80
CA ARG A 129 -8.80 2.02 -20.88
C ARG A 129 -9.33 3.44 -20.62
N PHE A 130 -8.44 4.42 -20.48
CA PHE A 130 -8.79 5.82 -20.31
C PHE A 130 -9.48 6.37 -21.57
N ALA A 131 -8.92 6.13 -22.76
CA ALA A 131 -9.51 6.53 -24.04
C ALA A 131 -10.90 5.90 -24.25
N ARG A 132 -11.08 4.62 -23.91
CA ARG A 132 -12.38 3.95 -23.98
C ARG A 132 -13.40 4.57 -23.02
N ARG A 133 -12.99 4.95 -21.80
CA ARG A 133 -13.85 5.62 -20.81
C ARG A 133 -14.25 7.03 -21.27
N HIS A 134 -13.31 7.78 -21.86
CA HIS A 134 -13.59 9.11 -22.42
C HIS A 134 -14.51 9.04 -23.63
N LYS A 135 -14.29 8.10 -24.57
CA LYS A 135 -15.20 7.89 -25.70
C LYS A 135 -16.62 7.62 -25.24
N LYS A 136 -16.80 6.75 -24.23
CA LYS A 136 -18.12 6.45 -23.66
C LYS A 136 -18.80 7.67 -23.04
N LEU A 137 -18.04 8.59 -22.45
CA LEU A 137 -18.58 9.85 -21.91
C LEU A 137 -18.99 10.80 -23.04
N PHE A 138 -18.14 10.99 -24.06
CA PHE A 138 -18.46 11.84 -25.21
C PHE A 138 -19.67 11.32 -26.01
N ASP A 139 -19.74 10.01 -26.27
CA ASP A 139 -20.89 9.41 -26.96
C ASP A 139 -22.19 9.65 -26.15
N LYS A 140 -22.13 9.60 -24.81
CA LYS A 140 -23.28 9.93 -23.95
C LYS A 140 -23.67 11.41 -24.05
N HIS A 141 -22.71 12.32 -24.16
CA HIS A 141 -22.96 13.76 -24.33
C HIS A 141 -23.52 14.13 -25.72
N ILE A 142 -23.13 13.41 -26.77
CA ILE A 142 -23.64 13.62 -28.14
C ILE A 142 -25.06 13.09 -28.28
N VAL A 143 -25.36 11.94 -27.65
CA VAL A 143 -26.70 11.32 -27.68
C VAL A 143 -27.70 12.08 -26.81
N ASP A 144 -27.27 12.71 -25.71
CA ASP A 144 -28.17 13.40 -24.79
C ASP A 144 -27.60 14.75 -24.29
N PRO A 145 -27.67 15.82 -25.09
CA PRO A 145 -27.07 17.11 -24.77
C PRO A 145 -27.74 17.84 -23.58
N ASN A 146 -28.89 17.36 -23.10
CA ASN A 146 -29.67 17.99 -22.01
C ASN A 146 -29.63 17.23 -20.66
N ALA A 147 -28.78 16.22 -20.50
CA ALA A 147 -28.71 15.41 -19.28
C ALA A 147 -28.31 16.16 -17.98
N HIS A 148 -27.90 17.44 -18.07
CA HIS A 148 -27.50 18.27 -16.92
C HIS A 148 -28.57 19.28 -16.47
N LYS A 149 -29.80 19.20 -17.01
CA LYS A 149 -30.91 20.13 -16.67
C LYS A 149 -32.01 19.55 -15.77
N GLN A 150 -31.83 18.35 -15.22
CA GLN A 150 -32.71 17.77 -14.20
C GLN A 150 -31.95 17.53 -12.91
#